data_AF-U3U022-F1
#
_entry.id   AF-U3U022-F1
#
_cell.length_a   1.000
_cell.length_b   1.000
_cell.length_c   1.000
_cell.angle_alpha   90.00
_cell.angle_beta   90.00
_cell.angle_gamma   90.00
#
_symmetry.space_group_name_H-M   'P 1'
#
loop_
_entity.id
_entity.type
_entity.pdbx_description
1 polymer ?
#
loop_
_entity_poly.entity_id
_entity_poly.type
_entity_poly.pdbx_seq_one_letter_code
_entity_poly.pdbx_strand_id
1 'polypeptide(L)'
;MQNIVRAARQQAQCRQPIESVPAVIAMVELAATDPNRCAILCANLGGDTDTIGAMAVAIYGALHGIDAIDTQLKAELDVANALDFTHYSRAFVHFRQQREAAYADA
;
A
#
# COMPACT_ATOMS: atom_id res chain seq x y z
N MET A 1 18.00 11.35 -6.02
CA MET A 1 17.56 9.94 -5.91
C MET A 1 18.35 9.13 -4.89
N GLN A 2 19.70 9.13 -4.90
CA GLN A 2 20.51 8.35 -3.94
C GLN A 2 20.26 8.69 -2.45
N ASN A 3 19.95 9.96 -2.12
CA ASN A 3 19.65 10.38 -0.74
C ASN A 3 18.30 9.84 -0.24
N ILE A 4 17.29 9.73 -1.12
CA ILE A 4 15.95 9.22 -0.77
C ILE A 4 16.04 7.73 -0.46
N VAL A 5 16.76 6.96 -1.28
CA VAL A 5 16.95 5.52 -1.05
C VAL A 5 17.71 5.25 0.25
N ARG A 6 18.72 6.06 0.57
CA ARG A 6 19.45 5.93 1.85
C ARG A 6 18.57 6.27 3.05
N ALA A 7 17.79 7.35 2.98
CA ALA A 7 16.86 7.73 4.04
C ALA A 7 15.76 6.69 4.24
N ALA A 8 15.13 6.22 3.15
CA ALA A 8 14.09 5.18 3.20
C ALA A 8 14.62 3.87 3.81
N ARG A 9 15.85 3.46 3.49
CA ARG A 9 16.48 2.29 4.12
C ARG A 9 16.65 2.47 5.62
N GLN A 10 17.21 3.60 6.05
CA GLN A 10 17.48 3.85 7.46
C GLN A 10 16.20 3.94 8.29
N GLN A 11 15.12 4.46 7.69
CA GLN A 11 13.80 4.53 8.31
C GLN A 11 13.06 3.19 8.28
N ALA A 12 13.30 2.35 7.26
CA ALA A 12 12.69 1.03 7.15
C ALA A 12 13.20 0.03 8.20
N GLN A 13 14.35 0.28 8.83
CA GLN A 13 14.82 -0.58 9.92
C GLN A 13 13.96 -0.49 11.20
N CYS A 14 13.10 0.52 11.36
CA CYS A 14 12.39 0.75 12.61
C CYS A 14 10.89 0.49 12.51
N ARG A 15 10.34 -0.25 13.48
CA ARG A 15 8.92 -0.66 13.56
C ARG A 15 8.01 0.43 14.16
N GLN A 16 8.52 1.65 14.32
CA GLN A 16 7.78 2.75 14.94
C GLN A 16 7.02 3.55 13.88
N PRO A 17 5.74 3.92 14.11
CA PRO A 17 4.93 4.66 13.13
C PRO A 17 5.54 5.97 12.66
N ILE A 18 6.34 6.63 13.50
CA ILE A 18 6.96 7.92 13.20
C ILE A 18 8.06 7.84 12.13
N GLU A 19 8.62 6.64 11.90
CA GLU A 19 9.67 6.40 10.91
C GLU A 19 9.12 5.66 9.68
N SER A 20 8.08 4.83 9.84
CA SER A 20 7.49 4.09 8.72
C SER A 20 6.68 4.97 7.76
N VAL A 21 5.95 5.98 8.24
CA VAL A 21 5.15 6.87 7.37
C VAL A 21 6.02 7.65 6.37
N PRO A 22 7.13 8.32 6.79
CA PRO A 22 8.05 8.96 5.84
C PRO A 22 8.68 7.98 4.85
N ALA A 23 9.03 6.77 5.31
CA ALA A 23 9.57 5.73 4.42
C ALA A 23 8.55 5.33 3.36
N VAL A 24 7.28 5.14 3.72
CA VAL A 24 6.19 4.85 2.78
C VAL A 24 6.08 5.92 1.70
N ILE A 25 6.07 7.21 2.08
CA ILE A 25 6.00 8.31 1.11
C ILE A 25 7.22 8.31 0.18
N ALA A 26 8.42 8.05 0.72
CA ALA A 26 9.62 7.93 -0.11
C ALA A 26 9.54 6.76 -1.12
N MET A 27 8.95 5.62 -0.72
CA MET A 27 8.73 4.49 -1.61
C MET A 27 7.67 4.79 -2.68
N VAL A 28 6.62 5.53 -2.32
CA VAL A 28 5.60 6.04 -3.24
C VAL A 28 6.18 7.08 -4.23
N GLU A 29 7.24 7.79 -3.89
CA GLU A 29 7.91 8.63 -4.88
C GLU A 29 8.84 7.79 -5.78
N LEU A 30 9.60 6.87 -5.19
CA LEU A 30 10.60 6.05 -5.91
C LEU A 30 10.00 5.09 -6.93
N ALA A 31 8.82 4.54 -6.66
CA ALA A 31 8.18 3.56 -7.52
C ALA A 31 7.49 4.18 -8.75
N ALA A 32 7.41 5.51 -8.83
CA ALA A 32 6.83 6.25 -9.96
C ALA A 32 5.43 5.75 -10.35
N THR A 33 4.53 5.67 -9.37
CA THR A 33 3.10 5.33 -9.56
C THR A 33 2.79 3.89 -9.98
N ASP A 34 3.76 2.98 -9.96
CA ASP A 34 3.54 1.56 -10.26
C ASP A 34 3.49 0.72 -8.97
N PRO A 35 2.34 0.08 -8.63
CA PRO A 35 2.20 -0.74 -7.43
C PRO A 35 3.11 -1.98 -7.43
N ASN A 36 3.40 -2.57 -8.60
CA ASN A 36 4.21 -3.78 -8.71
C ASN A 36 5.67 -3.45 -8.50
N ARG A 37 6.15 -2.38 -9.14
CA ARG A 37 7.48 -1.84 -8.88
C ARG A 37 7.64 -1.43 -7.43
N CYS A 38 6.61 -0.84 -6.82
CA CYS A 38 6.62 -0.50 -5.40
C CYS A 38 6.79 -1.73 -4.52
N ALA A 39 6.01 -2.79 -4.74
CA ALA A 39 6.10 -4.04 -4.01
C ALA A 39 7.52 -4.64 -4.06
N ILE A 40 8.11 -4.70 -5.26
CA ILE A 40 9.48 -5.20 -5.46
C ILE A 40 10.49 -4.31 -4.72
N LEU A 41 10.38 -2.98 -4.83
CA LEU A 41 11.30 -2.06 -4.16
C LEU A 41 11.20 -2.17 -2.64
N CYS A 42 10.00 -2.29 -2.09
CA CYS A 42 9.76 -2.47 -0.64
C CYS A 42 10.33 -3.79 -0.15
N ALA A 43 10.13 -4.90 -0.88
CA ALA A 43 10.70 -6.21 -0.53
C ALA A 43 12.25 -6.18 -0.49
N ASN A 44 12.87 -5.31 -1.29
CA ASN A 44 14.33 -5.14 -1.36
C ASN A 44 14.88 -4.01 -0.45
N LEU A 45 14.02 -3.34 0.32
CA LEU A 45 14.42 -2.20 1.16
C LEU A 45 15.17 -2.65 2.42
N GLY A 46 14.80 -3.80 2.98
CA GLY A 46 15.29 -4.34 4.25
C GLY A 46 14.63 -3.70 5.47
N GLY A 47 14.50 -4.45 6.57
CA GLY A 47 13.78 -3.98 7.78
C GLY A 47 12.30 -4.39 7.78
N ASP A 48 11.41 -3.46 8.13
CA ASP A 48 9.94 -3.58 8.20
C ASP A 48 9.29 -3.42 6.81
N THR A 49 9.71 -4.30 5.90
CA THR A 49 9.35 -4.25 4.48
C THR A 49 7.88 -4.59 4.23
N ASP A 50 7.28 -5.41 5.08
CA ASP A 50 5.89 -5.82 5.02
C ASP A 50 4.96 -4.66 5.37
N THR A 51 5.21 -3.95 6.48
CA THR A 51 4.41 -2.79 6.87
C THR A 51 4.51 -1.68 5.83
N ILE A 52 5.73 -1.33 5.41
CA ILE A 52 5.97 -0.28 4.42
C ILE A 52 5.39 -0.67 3.06
N GLY A 53 5.60 -1.91 2.63
CA GLY A 53 5.07 -2.45 1.38
C GLY A 53 3.55 -2.44 1.35
N ALA A 54 2.90 -2.92 2.41
CA ALA A 54 1.44 -2.92 2.51
C ALA A 54 0.86 -1.51 2.42
N MET A 55 1.42 -0.55 3.17
CA MET A 55 0.95 0.84 3.14
C MET A 55 1.20 1.51 1.78
N ALA A 56 2.39 1.37 1.21
CA ALA A 56 2.75 2.01 -0.05
C ALA A 56 1.95 1.44 -1.24
N VAL A 57 1.80 0.12 -1.32
CA VAL A 57 1.00 -0.53 -2.37
C VAL A 57 -0.49 -0.22 -2.18
N ALA A 58 -1.01 -0.13 -0.95
CA ALA A 58 -2.39 0.28 -0.71
C ALA A 58 -2.70 1.69 -1.23
N ILE A 59 -1.78 2.65 -1.06
CA ILE A 59 -1.91 3.99 -1.63
C ILE A 59 -2.04 3.90 -3.16
N TYR A 60 -1.19 3.12 -3.82
CA TYR A 60 -1.26 2.97 -5.27
C TYR A 60 -2.48 2.21 -5.77
N GLY A 61 -2.93 1.18 -5.05
CA GLY A 61 -4.17 0.48 -5.36
C GLY A 61 -5.39 1.41 -5.26
N ALA A 62 -5.37 2.37 -4.32
CA ALA A 62 -6.41 3.40 -4.24
C ALA A 62 -6.36 4.40 -5.41
N LEU A 63 -5.17 4.72 -5.93
CA LEU A 63 -4.98 5.67 -7.04
C LEU A 63 -5.27 5.06 -8.41
N HIS A 64 -4.83 3.82 -8.66
CA HIS A 64 -4.88 3.18 -9.99
C HIS A 64 -5.91 2.07 -10.10
N GLY A 65 -6.54 1.68 -8.99
CA GLY A 65 -7.46 0.56 -8.93
C GLY A 65 -6.75 -0.79 -8.82
N ILE A 66 -7.55 -1.83 -8.65
CA ILE A 66 -7.06 -3.20 -8.44
C ILE A 66 -6.43 -3.79 -9.71
N ASP A 67 -6.87 -3.37 -10.89
CA ASP A 67 -6.39 -3.89 -12.18
C ASP A 67 -4.95 -3.50 -12.50
N ALA A 68 -4.38 -2.53 -11.75
CA ALA A 68 -2.98 -2.16 -11.85
C ALA A 68 -2.04 -3.11 -11.09
N ILE A 69 -2.58 -3.98 -10.22
CA ILE A 69 -1.80 -4.96 -9.46
C ILE A 69 -1.64 -6.23 -10.30
N ASP A 70 -0.42 -6.78 -10.32
CA ASP A 70 -0.11 -8.00 -11.03
C ASP A 70 -1.02 -9.15 -10.56
N THR A 71 -1.73 -9.75 -11.53
CA THR A 71 -2.73 -10.79 -11.27
C THR A 71 -2.14 -12.07 -10.67
N GLN A 72 -0.87 -12.39 -10.95
CA GLN A 72 -0.19 -13.55 -10.36
C GLN A 72 0.17 -13.28 -8.91
N LEU A 73 0.72 -12.09 -8.60
CA LEU A 73 0.99 -11.68 -7.22
C LEU A 73 -0.29 -11.63 -6.38
N LYS A 74 -1.38 -11.12 -6.97
CA LYS A 74 -2.69 -11.12 -6.31
C LYS A 74 -3.17 -12.55 -6.04
N ALA A 75 -3.08 -13.45 -7.02
CA ALA A 75 -3.50 -14.85 -6.85
C ALA A 75 -2.69 -15.57 -5.76
N GLU A 76 -1.38 -15.32 -5.68
CA GLU A 76 -0.53 -15.83 -4.61
C GLU A 76 -0.97 -15.31 -3.23
N LEU A 77 -1.32 -14.03 -3.14
CA LEU A 77 -1.84 -13.43 -1.91
C LEU A 77 -3.17 -14.07 -1.48
N ASP A 78 -4.09 -14.31 -2.43
CA ASP A 78 -5.37 -14.95 -2.17
C ASP A 78 -5.17 -16.38 -1.62
N VAL A 79 -4.26 -17.15 -2.23
CA VAL A 79 -3.91 -18.51 -1.79
C VAL A 79 -3.27 -18.50 -0.41
N ALA A 80 -2.36 -17.57 -0.15
CA ALA A 80 -1.63 -17.50 1.12
C ALA A 80 -2.52 -17.08 2.30
N ASN A 81 -3.50 -16.22 2.08
CA ASN A 81 -4.31 -15.62 3.16
C ASN A 81 -5.66 -16.29 3.35
N ALA A 82 -6.18 -17.06 2.38
CA ALA A 82 -7.52 -17.66 2.44
C ALA A 82 -8.63 -16.63 2.83
N LEU A 83 -8.48 -15.38 2.38
CA LEU A 83 -9.36 -14.26 2.66
C LEU A 83 -9.94 -13.70 1.37
N ASP A 84 -11.23 -13.35 1.39
CA ASP A 84 -11.87 -12.61 0.30
C ASP A 84 -11.73 -11.11 0.55
N PHE A 85 -10.64 -10.51 0.05
CA PHE A 85 -10.42 -9.07 0.16
C PHE A 85 -11.51 -8.25 -0.56
N THR A 86 -12.13 -8.80 -1.61
CA THR A 86 -13.21 -8.14 -2.37
C THR A 86 -14.50 -8.06 -1.56
N HIS A 87 -14.81 -9.08 -0.76
CA HIS A 87 -15.92 -9.04 0.18
C HIS A 87 -15.81 -7.85 1.15
N TYR A 88 -14.65 -7.69 1.80
CA TYR A 88 -14.42 -6.60 2.75
C TYR A 88 -14.38 -5.23 2.09
N SER A 89 -13.72 -5.10 0.93
CA SER A 89 -13.63 -3.81 0.23
C SER A 89 -15.00 -3.29 -0.19
N ARG A 90 -15.91 -4.18 -0.63
CA ARG A 90 -17.31 -3.82 -0.94
C ARG A 90 -18.07 -3.29 0.27
N ALA A 91 -17.87 -3.90 1.45
CA ALA A 91 -18.49 -3.41 2.68
C ALA A 91 -17.97 -2.01 3.05
N PHE A 92 -16.67 -1.77 2.94
CA PHE A 92 -16.10 -0.43 3.20
C PHE A 92 -16.60 0.64 2.22
N VAL A 93 -16.75 0.30 0.94
CA VAL A 93 -17.35 1.21 -0.05
C VAL A 93 -18.81 1.52 0.32
N HIS A 94 -19.58 0.52 0.73
CA HIS A 94 -20.96 0.71 1.17
C HIS A 94 -21.06 1.66 2.38
N PHE A 95 -20.24 1.46 3.41
CA PHE A 95 -20.23 2.35 4.58
C PHE A 95 -19.79 3.78 4.22
N ARG A 96 -18.82 3.93 3.31
CA ARG A 96 -18.42 5.24 2.80
C ARG A 96 -19.58 5.96 2.12
N GLN A 97 -20.33 5.26 1.27
CA GLN A 97 -21.49 5.81 0.56
C GLN A 97 -22.61 6.22 1.52
N GLN A 98 -22.91 5.40 2.52
CA GLN A 98 -23.89 5.74 3.56
C GLN A 98 -23.49 7.02 4.30
N ARG A 99 -22.21 7.13 4.69
CA ARG A 99 -21.67 8.34 5.35
C ARG A 99 -21.79 9.56 4.44
N GLU A 100 -21.40 9.45 3.18
CA GLU A 100 -21.48 10.55 2.21
C GLU A 100 -22.93 11.01 2.00
N ALA A 101 -23.89 10.08 1.90
CA ALA A 101 -25.31 10.42 1.81
C ALA A 101 -25.83 11.14 3.07
N ALA A 102 -25.45 10.67 4.27
CA ALA A 102 -25.89 11.27 5.53
C ALA A 102 -25.40 12.72 5.73
N TYR A 103 -24.26 13.10 5.14
CA TYR A 103 -23.72 14.45 5.18
C TYR A 103 -24.02 15.28 3.93
N ALA A 104 -24.60 14.69 2.88
CA ALA A 104 -25.00 15.43 1.67
C ALA A 104 -26.25 16.29 1.90
N ASP A 105 -27.07 15.91 2.89
CA ASP A 105 -28.30 16.60 3.28
C ASP A 105 -28.11 17.58 4.46
N ALA A 106 -26.87 17.80 4.92
CA ALA A 106 -26.49 18.69 6.03
C ALA A 106 -25.82 19.97 5.53
#